data_AF-A0A355YLC4-F1
#
_entry.id   AF-A0A355YLC4-F1
#
_cell.length_a   1.000
_cell.length_b   1.000
_cell.length_c   1.000
_cell.angle_alpha   90.00
_cell.angle_beta   90.00
_cell.angle_gamma   90.00
#
_symmetry.space_group_name_H-M   'P 1'
#
loop_
_entity.id
_entity.type
_entity.pdbx_description
1 polymer ?
#
loop_
_entity_poly.entity_id
_entity_poly.type
_entity_poly.pdbx_seq_one_letter_code
_entity_poly.pdbx_strand_id
1 'polypeptide(L)' 'MDKKKLEELASFAGTPAYIFDIDVLKERISRVSDQIRPAELCFAMKANPFLAGLIDDCVDYYEVCSPGEFHICVKNG' A
#
# COMPACT_ATOMS: atom_id res chain seq x y z
N MET A 1 13.48 3.16 10.77
CA MET A 1 12.71 3.83 11.86
C MET A 1 13.40 3.58 13.19
N ASP A 2 13.63 4.63 13.98
CA ASP A 2 14.31 4.53 15.28
C ASP A 2 13.32 4.38 16.46
N LYS A 3 13.85 4.04 17.64
CA LYS A 3 13.05 3.80 18.86
C LYS A 3 12.28 5.03 19.33
N LYS A 4 12.89 6.22 19.25
CA LYS A 4 12.26 7.46 19.72
C LYS A 4 11.02 7.77 18.90
N LYS A 5 11.11 7.61 17.57
CA LYS A 5 9.99 7.81 16.66
C LYS A 5 8.85 6.80 16.91
N LEU A 6 9.18 5.56 17.31
CA LEU A 6 8.16 4.58 17.71
C LEU A 6 7.43 4.98 19.00
N GLU A 7 8.14 5.54 19.99
CA GLU A 7 7.53 6.04 21.23
C GLU A 7 6.60 7.23 20.97
N GLU A 8 7.02 8.17 20.11
CA GLU A 8 6.19 9.30 19.66
C GLU A 8 4.92 8.82 18.93
N LEU A 9 5.05 7.86 18.01
CA LEU A 9 3.92 7.28 17.30
C LEU A 9 2.98 6.50 18.22
N ALA A 10 3.52 5.76 19.19
CA ALA A 10 2.72 5.04 20.18
C ALA A 10 1.91 6.00 21.06
N SER A 11 2.49 7.15 21.42
CA SER A 11 1.78 8.20 22.16
C SER A 11 0.72 8.91 21.30
N PHE A 12 0.97 9.09 20.00
CA PHE A 12 0.07 9.76 19.08
C PHE A 12 -1.11 8.89 18.62
N ALA A 13 -0.83 7.67 18.16
CA ALA A 13 -1.81 6.75 17.58
C ALA A 13 -2.42 5.77 18.60
N GLY A 14 -1.84 5.67 19.79
CA GLY A 14 -2.18 4.63 20.76
C GLY A 14 -1.63 3.25 20.36
N THR A 15 -1.81 2.26 21.23
CA THR A 15 -1.37 0.88 20.97
C THR A 15 -2.51 -0.13 21.18
N PRO A 16 -2.61 -1.18 20.34
CA PRO A 16 -1.77 -1.47 19.18
C PRO A 16 -2.13 -0.61 17.95
N ALA A 17 -1.14 -0.31 17.11
CA ALA A 17 -1.31 0.43 15.85
C ALA A 17 -0.47 -0.15 14.72
N TYR A 18 -0.96 0.01 13.49
CA TYR A 18 -0.20 -0.27 12.26
C TYR A 18 0.37 1.02 11.69
N ILE A 19 1.67 1.05 11.44
CA ILE A 19 2.37 2.18 10.81
C ILE A 19 2.89 1.72 9.45
N PHE A 20 2.50 2.42 8.39
CA PHE A 20 2.92 2.13 7.02
C PHE A 20 3.95 3.15 6.56
N ASP A 21 5.12 2.66 6.13
CA ASP A 21 6.14 3.48 5.48
C ASP A 21 5.87 3.47 3.96
N ILE A 22 5.26 4.55 3.47
CA ILE A 22 4.80 4.65 2.08
C ILE A 22 5.97 4.84 1.12
N ASP A 23 7.04 5.51 1.54
CA ASP A 23 8.22 5.73 0.71
C ASP A 23 8.91 4.39 0.39
N VAL A 24 9.10 3.54 1.42
CA VAL A 24 9.64 2.19 1.25
C VAL A 24 8.75 1.31 0.38
N LEU A 25 7.42 1.47 0.50
CA LEU A 25 6.46 0.76 -0.35
C LEU A 25 6.58 1.18 -1.81
N LYS A 26 6.61 2.48 -2.10
CA LYS A 26 6.72 3.02 -3.47
C LYS A 26 8.05 2.62 -4.12
N GLU A 27 9.16 2.66 -3.38
CA GLU A 27 10.46 2.18 -3.88
C GLU A 27 10.38 0.69 -4.26
N ARG A 28 9.75 -0.14 -3.42
CA ARG A 28 9.56 -1.56 -3.70
C ARG A 28 8.70 -1.78 -4.95
N ILE A 29 7.60 -1.04 -5.09
CA ILE A 29 6.70 -1.13 -6.25
C ILE A 29 7.46 -0.80 -7.54
N SER A 30 8.21 0.31 -7.56
CA SER A 30 9.04 0.70 -8.71
C SER A 30 10.03 -0.41 -9.08
N ARG A 31 10.76 -0.94 -8.09
CA ARG A 31 11.76 -1.99 -8.32
C ARG A 31 11.13 -3.28 -8.87
N VAL A 32 9.96 -3.67 -8.39
CA VAL A 32 9.26 -4.86 -8.89
C VAL A 32 8.76 -4.62 -10.31
N SER A 33 8.13 -3.48 -10.58
CA SER A 33 7.63 -3.11 -11.92
C SER A 33 8.74 -3.16 -12.96
N ASP A 34 9.92 -2.60 -12.65
CA ASP A 34 11.07 -2.61 -13.56
C ASP A 34 11.61 -4.02 -13.84
N GLN A 35 11.57 -4.92 -12.85
CA GLN A 35 12.07 -6.29 -12.98
C GLN A 35 11.15 -7.21 -13.77
N ILE A 36 9.85 -6.93 -13.80
CA ILE A 36 8.86 -7.80 -14.47
C ILE A 36 8.54 -7.37 -15.90
N ARG A 37 9.09 -6.24 -16.39
CA ARG A 37 8.83 -5.78 -17.75
C ARG A 37 9.16 -6.86 -18.79
N PRO A 38 8.34 -7.00 -19.85
CA PRO A 38 7.25 -6.10 -20.24
C PRO A 38 5.91 -6.37 -19.54
N ALA A 39 5.84 -7.25 -18.54
CA ALA A 39 4.61 -7.45 -17.78
C ALA A 39 4.24 -6.20 -16.96
N GLU A 40 2.95 -6.04 -16.72
CA GLU A 40 2.35 -4.95 -15.95
C GLU A 40 2.10 -5.41 -14.51
N LEU A 41 2.29 -4.51 -13.55
CA LEU A 41 2.16 -4.79 -12.13
C LEU A 41 0.70 -4.66 -11.68
N CYS A 42 0.16 -5.77 -11.18
CA CYS A 42 -1.19 -5.82 -10.62
C CYS A 42 -1.13 -5.96 -9.09
N PHE A 43 -1.64 -4.97 -8.35
CA PHE A 43 -1.68 -5.00 -6.90
C PHE A 43 -2.87 -5.82 -6.39
N ALA A 44 -2.59 -6.85 -5.60
CA ALA A 44 -3.62 -7.68 -4.99
C ALA A 44 -4.27 -6.97 -3.79
N MET A 45 -5.52 -6.55 -3.93
CA MET A 45 -6.26 -5.80 -2.90
C MET A 45 -6.37 -6.56 -1.57
N LYS A 46 -6.41 -7.89 -1.63
CA LYS A 46 -6.46 -8.77 -0.46
C LYS A 46 -5.27 -8.62 0.48
N ALA A 47 -4.12 -8.16 -0.03
CA ALA A 47 -2.91 -7.99 0.79
C ALA A 47 -3.06 -6.85 1.79
N ASN A 48 -3.54 -5.69 1.33
CA ASN A 48 -3.84 -4.54 2.19
C ASN A 48 -4.64 -3.48 1.42
N PRO A 49 -5.98 -3.41 1.57
CA PRO A 49 -6.82 -2.49 0.81
C PRO A 49 -6.66 -1.03 1.21
N PHE A 50 -6.09 -0.73 2.39
CA PHE A 50 -5.86 0.65 2.85
C PHE A 50 -4.78 1.37 2.04
N LEU A 51 -3.94 0.63 1.31
CA LEU A 51 -2.86 1.18 0.51
C LEU A 51 -3.31 1.60 -0.89
N ALA A 52 -4.49 1.17 -1.35
CA ALA A 52 -4.91 1.31 -2.75
C ALA A 52 -4.77 2.75 -3.26
N GLY A 53 -5.42 3.74 -2.62
CA GLY A 53 -5.31 5.13 -3.06
C GLY A 53 -3.95 5.80 -2.82
N LEU A 54 -3.07 5.21 -2.00
CA LEU A 54 -1.72 5.74 -1.75
C LEU A 54 -0.71 5.35 -2.83
N ILE A 55 -1.03 4.31 -3.61
CA ILE A 55 -0.14 3.71 -4.62
C ILE A 55 -0.73 3.70 -6.02
N ASP A 56 -1.88 4.34 -6.23
CA ASP A 56 -2.59 4.37 -7.52
C ASP A 56 -1.71 4.92 -8.66
N ASP A 57 -0.86 5.90 -8.33
CA ASP A 57 0.14 6.46 -9.24
C ASP A 57 1.34 5.54 -9.52
N CYS A 58 1.43 4.39 -8.84
CA CYS A 58 2.58 3.50 -8.88
C CYS A 58 2.29 2.10 -9.44
N VAL A 59 1.02 1.72 -9.65
CA VAL A 59 0.61 0.37 -10.08
C VAL A 59 -0.20 0.44 -11.37
N ASP A 60 -0.17 -0.61 -12.17
CA ASP A 60 -0.87 -0.63 -13.46
C ASP A 60 -2.33 -1.11 -13.30
N TYR A 61 -2.57 -2.06 -12.40
CA TYR A 61 -3.91 -2.61 -12.12
C TYR A 61 -4.11 -2.99 -10.66
N TYR A 62 -5.37 -3.21 -10.30
CA TYR A 62 -5.78 -3.83 -9.05
C TYR A 62 -6.44 -5.18 -9.30
N GLU A 63 -5.99 -6.21 -8.59
CA GLU A 63 -6.66 -7.50 -8.51
C GLU A 63 -7.66 -7.47 -7.36
N VAL A 64 -8.92 -7.75 -7.73
CA VAL A 64 -10.10 -7.56 -6.88
C VAL A 64 -10.88 -8.87 -6.84
N CYS A 65 -11.07 -9.42 -5.64
CA CYS A 65 -11.71 -10.72 -5.41
C CYS A 65 -13.13 -10.62 -4.85
N SER A 66 -13.62 -9.41 -4.56
CA SER A 66 -14.93 -9.20 -3.95
C SER A 66 -15.57 -7.85 -4.32
N PRO A 67 -16.91 -7.73 -4.24
CA PRO A 67 -17.58 -6.44 -4.41
C PRO A 67 -17.11 -5.36 -3.41
N GLY A 68 -16.71 -5.77 -2.20
CA GLY A 68 -16.19 -4.86 -1.19
C GLY A 68 -14.82 -4.27 -1.56
N GLU A 69 -13.90 -5.10 -2.03
CA GLU A 69 -12.61 -4.64 -2.55
C GLU A 69 -12.80 -3.73 -3.78
N PHE A 70 -13.74 -4.07 -4.67
CA PHE A 70 -14.05 -3.24 -5.84
C PHE A 70 -14.61 -1.87 -5.45
N HIS A 71 -15.51 -1.84 -4.47
CA HIS A 71 -16.02 -0.57 -3.93
C HIS A 71 -14.89 0.30 -3.34
N ILE A 72 -13.92 -0.31 -2.66
CA ILE A 72 -12.75 0.42 -2.13
C ILE A 72 -11.91 1.00 -3.28
N CYS A 73 -11.64 0.23 -4.34
CA CYS A 73 -10.93 0.73 -5.52
C CYS A 73 -11.64 1.94 -6.14
N VAL A 74 -12.93 1.82 -6.44
CA VAL A 74 -13.71 2.91 -7.08
C VAL A 74 -13.80 4.17 -6.20
N LYS A 75 -13.71 4.02 -4.88
CA LYS A 75 -13.77 5.16 -3.96
C LYS A 75 -12.41 5.87 -3.79
N ASN A 76 -11.29 5.15 -3.93
CA ASN A 76 -9.97 5.65 -3.56
C ASN A 76 -8.96 5.76 -4.72
N GLY A 77 -9.25 5.15 -5.88
CA GLY A 77 -8.59 5.45 -7.16
C GLY A 77 -9.44 6.43 -7.96
#